data_AF-B2TRM2-F1
#
_entry.id   AF-B2TRM2-F1
#
_cell.length_a   1.000
_cell.length_b   1.000
_cell.length_c   1.000
_cell.angle_alpha   90.00
_cell.angle_beta   90.00
_cell.angle_gamma   90.00
#
_symmetry.space_group_name_H-M   'P 1'
#
loop_
_entity.id
_entity.type
_entity.pdbx_description
1 polymer ?
#
loop_
_entity_poly.entity_id
_entity_poly.type
_entity_poly.pdbx_seq_one_letter_code
_entity_poly.pdbx_strand_id
1 'polypeptide(L)'
;MSKKAICLQDNIINILDNKKLWFFIKWYLNGQKKEEWENVRKAMNIKQPMEWAIKTYLEREDVQKAMIQIVKLNKDFNLIQIYNKMYEKALKGDVNSANWIVKFSESDFFGSKKNELDDIINGLNLDDE
;
A
#
# COMPACT_ATOMS: atom_id res chain seq x y z
N MET A 1 -4.85 -18.08 -26.05
CA MET A 1 -5.07 -16.76 -25.40
C MET A 1 -4.35 -16.79 -24.06
N SER A 2 -3.20 -16.12 -23.96
CA SER A 2 -2.41 -16.08 -22.72
C SER A 2 -3.16 -15.29 -21.65
N LYS A 3 -3.39 -15.88 -20.48
CA LYS A 3 -3.96 -15.18 -19.31
C LYS A 3 -2.87 -14.22 -18.82
N LYS A 4 -3.05 -12.92 -19.03
CA LYS A 4 -2.14 -11.89 -18.51
C LYS A 4 -2.09 -12.04 -16.98
N ALA A 5 -0.90 -12.24 -16.42
CA ALA A 5 -0.70 -12.25 -14.97
C ALA A 5 -1.27 -10.95 -14.37
N ILE A 6 -2.19 -11.09 -13.42
CA ILE A 6 -2.84 -9.96 -12.75
C ILE A 6 -1.88 -9.48 -11.67
N CYS A 7 -1.34 -8.27 -11.80
CA CYS A 7 -0.46 -7.73 -10.76
C CYS A 7 -1.29 -7.18 -9.58
N LEU A 8 -0.66 -7.04 -8.40
CA LEU A 8 -1.28 -6.47 -7.19
C LEU A 8 -2.02 -5.14 -7.45
N GLN A 9 -1.44 -4.30 -8.31
CA GLN A 9 -2.03 -3.04 -8.72
C GLN A 9 -3.32 -3.25 -9.54
N ASP A 10 -3.40 -4.27 -10.40
CA ASP A 10 -4.59 -4.57 -11.19
C ASP A 10 -5.76 -5.01 -10.30
N ASN A 11 -5.50 -5.77 -9.22
CA ASN A 11 -6.52 -6.15 -8.24
C ASN A 11 -7.14 -4.92 -7.56
N ILE A 12 -6.31 -3.98 -7.12
CA ILE A 12 -6.79 -2.74 -6.47
C ILE A 12 -7.56 -1.88 -7.46
N ILE A 13 -7.06 -1.73 -8.69
CA ILE A 13 -7.73 -0.94 -9.74
C ILE A 13 -9.10 -1.53 -10.09
N ASN A 14 -9.26 -2.85 -10.04
CA ASN A 14 -10.53 -3.51 -10.34
C ASN A 14 -11.60 -3.32 -9.26
N ILE A 15 -11.23 -2.86 -8.05
CA ILE A 15 -12.21 -2.48 -7.00
C ILE A 15 -12.89 -1.15 -7.35
N LEU A 16 -12.22 -0.30 -8.12
CA LEU A 16 -12.69 1.05 -8.42
C LEU A 16 -13.68 1.02 -9.58
N ASP A 17 -14.85 1.64 -9.38
CA ASP A 17 -15.83 1.80 -10.47
C ASP A 17 -15.24 2.65 -11.60
N ASN A 18 -14.45 3.65 -11.22
CA ASN A 18 -13.65 4.44 -12.15
C ASN A 18 -12.16 4.20 -11.89
N LYS A 19 -11.53 3.42 -12.78
CA LYS A 19 -10.11 3.06 -12.73
C LYS A 19 -9.16 4.25 -12.65
N LYS A 20 -9.56 5.43 -13.14
CA LYS A 20 -8.74 6.66 -13.03
C LYS A 20 -8.63 7.19 -11.60
N LEU A 21 -9.52 6.80 -10.69
CA LEU A 21 -9.44 7.16 -9.26
C LEU A 21 -8.17 6.61 -8.60
N TRP A 22 -7.52 5.62 -9.21
CA TRP A 22 -6.18 5.17 -8.83
C TRP A 22 -5.17 6.32 -8.70
N PHE A 23 -5.19 7.30 -9.61
CA PHE A 23 -4.28 8.44 -9.55
C PHE A 23 -4.54 9.32 -8.34
N PHE A 24 -5.80 9.53 -7.98
CA PHE A 24 -6.18 10.24 -6.75
C PHE A 24 -5.71 9.48 -5.51
N ILE A 25 -6.00 8.18 -5.44
CA ILE A 25 -5.65 7.34 -4.29
C ILE A 25 -4.13 7.31 -4.07
N LYS A 26 -3.35 7.11 -5.13
CA LYS A 26 -1.88 7.10 -5.06
C LYS A 26 -1.32 8.43 -4.55
N TRP A 27 -1.81 9.54 -5.10
CA TRP A 27 -1.42 10.88 -4.65
C TRP A 27 -1.81 11.14 -3.20
N TYR A 28 -3.03 10.73 -2.81
CA TYR A 28 -3.55 10.95 -1.47
C TYR A 28 -2.74 10.19 -0.40
N LEU A 29 -2.43 8.92 -0.66
CA LEU A 29 -1.64 8.09 0.25
C LEU A 29 -0.15 8.49 0.29
N ASN A 30 0.36 9.15 -0.75
CA ASN A 30 1.73 9.66 -0.82
C ASN A 30 1.90 11.07 -0.21
N GLY A 31 0.95 11.52 0.61
CA GLY A 31 1.06 12.75 1.39
C GLY A 31 0.45 13.99 0.74
N GLN A 32 -0.38 13.85 -0.30
CA GLN A 32 -1.20 14.94 -0.85
C GLN A 32 -0.41 16.19 -1.25
N LYS A 33 0.77 16.00 -1.84
CA LYS A 33 1.65 17.09 -2.25
C LYS A 33 0.96 18.00 -3.27
N LYS A 34 0.88 19.30 -2.98
CA LYS A 34 0.09 20.25 -3.78
C LYS A 34 0.63 20.43 -5.19
N GLU A 35 1.95 20.42 -5.32
CA GLU A 35 2.69 20.53 -6.58
C GLU A 35 2.41 19.38 -7.55
N GLU A 36 1.99 18.21 -7.05
CA GLU A 36 1.65 17.05 -7.88
C GLU A 36 0.20 17.06 -8.38
N TRP A 37 -0.65 17.92 -7.81
CA TRP A 37 -2.10 17.90 -8.05
C TRP A 37 -2.47 18.10 -9.51
N GLU A 38 -1.82 19.02 -10.23
CA GLU A 38 -2.15 19.25 -11.64
C GLU A 38 -1.88 18.03 -12.52
N ASN A 39 -0.88 17.21 -12.17
CA ASN A 39 -0.60 15.97 -12.88
C ASN A 39 -1.71 14.94 -12.62
N VAL A 40 -2.17 14.82 -11.37
CA VAL A 40 -3.30 13.96 -10.97
C VAL A 40 -4.58 14.39 -11.69
N ARG A 41 -4.87 15.69 -11.66
CA ARG A 41 -6.03 16.30 -12.31
C ARG A 41 -6.09 15.97 -13.80
N LYS A 42 -4.96 16.14 -14.50
CA LYS A 42 -4.81 15.79 -15.93
C LYS A 42 -4.97 14.29 -16.17
N ALA A 43 -4.33 13.44 -15.37
CA ALA A 43 -4.43 11.98 -15.51
C ALA A 43 -5.88 11.47 -15.33
N MET A 44 -6.62 12.09 -14.41
CA MET A 44 -8.03 11.78 -14.16
C MET A 44 -8.98 12.43 -15.18
N ASN A 45 -8.51 13.40 -15.96
CA ASN A 45 -9.30 14.21 -16.88
C ASN A 45 -10.47 14.93 -16.18
N ILE A 46 -10.20 15.55 -15.04
CA ILE A 46 -11.19 16.32 -14.27
C ILE A 46 -10.84 17.81 -14.32
N LYS A 47 -11.83 18.68 -14.07
CA LYS A 47 -11.61 20.14 -14.03
C LYS A 47 -11.63 20.68 -12.60
N GLN A 48 -12.20 19.92 -11.68
CA GLN A 48 -12.47 20.29 -10.31
C GLN A 48 -11.19 20.53 -9.50
N PRO A 49 -11.24 21.43 -8.52
CA PRO A 49 -10.10 21.72 -7.64
C PRO A 49 -9.84 20.58 -6.65
N MET A 50 -8.68 20.64 -6.00
CA MET A 50 -8.20 19.64 -5.06
C MET A 50 -9.17 19.39 -3.91
N GLU A 51 -9.70 20.46 -3.32
CA GLU A 51 -10.59 20.41 -2.17
C GLU A 51 -11.89 19.66 -2.50
N TRP A 52 -12.40 19.87 -3.70
CA TRP A 52 -13.58 19.15 -4.19
C TRP A 52 -13.29 17.65 -4.34
N ALA A 53 -12.14 17.31 -4.90
CA ALA A 53 -11.75 15.91 -5.13
C ALA A 53 -11.55 15.17 -3.80
N ILE A 54 -10.90 15.80 -2.82
CA ILE A 54 -10.73 15.23 -1.48
C ILE A 54 -12.10 14.94 -0.85
N LYS A 55 -12.98 15.95 -0.79
CA LYS A 55 -14.30 15.79 -0.19
C LYS A 55 -15.11 14.68 -0.89
N THR A 56 -15.15 14.73 -2.22
CA THR A 56 -16.04 13.86 -3.00
C THR A 56 -15.52 12.42 -3.06
N TYR A 57 -14.22 12.22 -3.31
CA TYR A 57 -13.71 10.87 -3.54
C TYR A 57 -13.46 10.10 -2.25
N LEU A 58 -13.14 10.76 -1.14
CA LEU A 58 -13.01 10.08 0.14
C LEU A 58 -14.35 9.58 0.69
N GLU A 59 -15.48 10.16 0.27
CA GLU A 59 -16.82 9.69 0.64
C GLU A 59 -17.26 8.44 -0.15
N ARG A 60 -16.54 8.08 -1.23
CA ARG A 60 -16.89 6.91 -2.04
C ARG A 60 -16.42 5.61 -1.40
N GLU A 61 -17.30 4.62 -1.39
CA GLU A 61 -17.04 3.30 -0.80
C GLU A 61 -15.95 2.52 -1.56
N ASP A 62 -15.93 2.58 -2.89
CA ASP A 62 -14.91 1.91 -3.72
C ASP A 62 -13.51 2.45 -3.46
N VAL A 63 -13.40 3.78 -3.33
CA VAL A 63 -12.15 4.48 -2.98
C VAL A 63 -11.68 4.09 -1.57
N GLN A 64 -12.57 4.10 -0.58
CA GLN A 64 -12.23 3.71 0.79
C GLN A 64 -11.74 2.27 0.86
N LYS A 65 -12.43 1.33 0.20
CA LYS A 65 -12.02 -0.09 0.14
C LYS A 65 -10.65 -0.27 -0.50
N ALA A 66 -10.41 0.39 -1.64
CA ALA A 66 -9.12 0.35 -2.31
C ALA A 66 -8.00 0.94 -1.43
N MET A 67 -8.25 2.07 -0.76
CA MET A 67 -7.29 2.67 0.18
C MET A 67 -6.95 1.74 1.34
N ILE A 68 -7.95 1.11 1.96
CA ILE A 68 -7.74 0.14 3.05
C ILE A 68 -6.87 -1.03 2.57
N GLN A 69 -7.15 -1.59 1.39
CA GLN A 69 -6.33 -2.68 0.86
C GLN A 69 -4.89 -2.25 0.58
N ILE A 70 -4.67 -1.06 0.02
CA ILE A 70 -3.30 -0.54 -0.17
C ILE A 70 -2.59 -0.38 1.16
N VAL A 71 -3.27 0.16 2.18
CA VAL A 71 -2.68 0.34 3.51
C VAL A 71 -2.37 -1.01 4.16
N LYS A 72 -3.25 -2.00 4.02
CA LYS A 72 -3.00 -3.38 4.49
C LYS A 72 -1.77 -3.99 3.81
N LEU A 73 -1.70 -3.92 2.48
CA LEU A 73 -0.55 -4.41 1.71
C LEU A 73 0.74 -3.73 2.15
N ASN A 74 0.71 -2.40 2.29
CA ASN A 74 1.86 -1.63 2.70
C ASN A 74 2.22 -1.83 4.18
N LYS A 75 1.28 -2.27 5.03
CA LYS A 75 1.53 -2.47 6.47
C LYS A 75 2.71 -3.40 6.68
N ASP A 76 2.72 -4.54 5.99
CA ASP A 76 3.72 -5.57 6.19
C ASP A 76 5.08 -5.12 5.62
N PHE A 77 5.09 -4.48 4.44
CA PHE A 77 6.29 -3.84 3.89
C PHE A 77 6.86 -2.75 4.82
N ASN A 78 5.99 -1.91 5.40
CA ASN A 78 6.40 -0.86 6.33
C ASN A 78 6.95 -1.45 7.63
N LEU A 79 6.34 -2.52 8.14
CA LEU A 79 6.84 -3.24 9.31
C LEU A 79 8.23 -3.83 9.05
N ILE A 80 8.48 -4.41 7.86
CA ILE A 80 9.82 -4.88 7.45
C ILE A 80 10.82 -3.72 7.43
N GLN A 81 10.44 -2.57 6.86
CA GLN A 81 11.33 -1.41 6.83
C GLN A 81 11.65 -0.86 8.23
N ILE A 82 10.67 -0.83 9.13
CA ILE A 82 10.88 -0.44 10.52
C ILE A 82 11.79 -1.45 11.22
N TYR A 83 11.55 -2.75 11.01
CA TYR A 83 12.40 -3.82 11.54
C TYR A 83 13.86 -3.61 11.14
N ASN A 84 14.14 -3.41 9.85
CA ASN A 84 15.50 -3.19 9.36
C ASN A 84 16.15 -1.96 10.02
N LYS A 85 15.44 -0.83 10.09
CA LYS A 85 15.96 0.39 10.73
C LYS A 85 16.22 0.22 12.23
N MET A 86 15.36 -0.53 12.91
CA MET A 86 15.52 -0.81 14.34
C MET A 86 16.66 -1.78 14.58
N TYR A 87 16.82 -2.79 13.72
CA TYR A 87 17.94 -3.72 13.77
C TYR A 87 19.29 -3.01 13.61
N GLU A 88 19.42 -2.11 12.62
CA GLU A 88 20.63 -1.30 12.43
C GLU A 88 20.96 -0.43 13.66
N LYS A 89 19.96 0.14 14.31
CA LYS A 89 20.15 0.92 15.54
C LYS A 89 20.57 0.04 16.72
N ALA A 90 19.96 -1.13 16.85
CA ALA A 90 20.31 -2.11 17.87
C ALA A 90 21.78 -2.55 17.74
N LEU A 91 22.25 -2.82 16.51
CA LEU A 91 23.65 -3.15 16.23
C LEU A 91 24.63 -2.02 16.61
N LYS A 92 24.16 -0.77 16.65
CA LYS A 92 24.92 0.41 17.09
C LYS A 92 24.84 0.66 18.60
N GLY A 93 24.22 -0.26 19.36
CA GLY A 93 24.09 -0.18 20.81
C GLY A 93 22.83 0.51 21.31
N ASP A 94 21.85 0.81 20.46
CA ASP A 94 20.55 1.34 20.91
C ASP A 94 19.74 0.23 21.61
N VAL A 95 19.75 0.27 22.94
CA VAL A 95 19.06 -0.70 23.81
C VAL A 95 17.54 -0.69 23.60
N ASN A 96 16.95 0.47 23.29
CA ASN A 96 15.51 0.54 23.04
C ASN A 96 15.15 -0.17 21.74
N SER A 97 15.97 0.01 20.70
CA SER A 97 15.81 -0.71 19.45
C SER A 97 16.03 -2.21 19.61
N ALA A 98 17.02 -2.63 20.40
CA ALA A 98 17.23 -4.05 20.71
C ALA A 98 16.01 -4.67 21.42
N ASN A 99 15.46 -3.99 22.43
CA ASN A 99 14.26 -4.42 23.13
C ASN A 99 13.03 -4.49 22.22
N TRP A 100 12.88 -3.54 21.30
CA TRP A 100 11.80 -3.55 20.31
C TRP A 100 11.94 -4.74 19.35
N ILE A 101 13.15 -5.05 18.87
CA ILE A 101 13.42 -6.19 17.99
C ILE A 101 13.07 -7.52 18.66
N VAL A 102 13.43 -7.72 19.93
CA VAL A 102 13.07 -8.93 20.69
C VAL A 102 11.54 -9.06 20.77
N LYS A 103 10.83 -8.01 21.19
CA LYS A 103 9.36 -8.02 21.25
C LYS A 103 8.71 -8.26 19.88
N PHE A 104 9.31 -7.71 18.82
CA PHE A 104 8.83 -7.92 17.46
C PHE A 104 9.05 -9.36 17.00
N SER A 105 10.18 -9.99 17.37
CA SER A 105 10.45 -11.41 17.07
C SER A 105 9.49 -12.38 17.77
N GLU A 106 8.95 -11.97 18.92
CA GLU A 106 7.93 -12.70 19.68
C GLU A 106 6.51 -12.46 19.15
N SER A 107 6.33 -11.54 18.21
CA SER A 107 5.01 -11.20 17.68
C SER A 107 4.51 -12.21 16.63
N ASP A 108 3.20 -12.22 16.43
CA ASP A 108 2.53 -13.03 15.39
C ASP A 108 3.00 -12.73 13.95
N PHE A 109 3.78 -11.67 13.73
CA PHE A 109 4.27 -11.28 12.40
C PHE A 109 5.13 -12.37 11.73
N PHE A 110 5.97 -13.06 12.51
CA PHE A 110 6.76 -14.21 12.04
C PHE A 110 6.09 -15.56 12.33
N GLY A 111 4.91 -15.54 12.95
CA GLY A 111 4.16 -16.75 13.29
C GLY A 111 3.52 -17.39 12.06
N SER A 112 3.36 -18.72 12.10
CA SER A 112 2.84 -19.59 11.03
C SER A 112 1.42 -19.33 10.50
N LYS A 113 0.77 -18.21 10.84
CA LYS A 113 -0.52 -17.86 10.24
C LYS A 113 -0.25 -17.37 8.81
N LYS A 114 -0.72 -18.11 7.82
CA LYS A 114 -0.86 -17.66 6.42
C LYS A 114 -1.28 -16.19 6.41
N ASN A 115 -0.38 -15.30 6.01
CA ASN A 115 -0.71 -13.89 5.91
C ASN A 115 -1.58 -13.66 4.66
N GLU A 116 -2.37 -12.59 4.62
CA GLU A 116 -3.07 -12.16 3.38
C GLU A 116 -2.05 -12.02 2.23
N LEU A 117 -0.81 -11.64 2.55
CA LEU A 117 0.34 -11.66 1.65
C LEU A 117 0.70 -13.05 1.10
N ASP A 118 0.62 -14.13 1.89
CA ASP A 118 0.87 -15.49 1.40
C ASP A 118 -0.21 -15.91 0.42
N ASP A 119 -1.48 -15.60 0.67
CA ASP A 119 -2.55 -15.92 -0.28
C ASP A 119 -2.45 -15.06 -1.56
N ILE A 120 -1.93 -13.84 -1.46
CA ILE A 120 -1.61 -12.97 -2.61
C ILE A 120 -0.40 -13.50 -3.39
N ILE A 121 0.69 -13.87 -2.71
CA ILE A 121 1.93 -14.39 -3.32
C ILE A 121 1.68 -15.76 -3.94
N ASN A 122 0.93 -16.65 -3.28
CA ASN A 122 0.52 -17.94 -3.85
C ASN A 122 -0.42 -17.79 -5.06
N GLY A 123 -1.08 -16.63 -5.21
CA GLY A 123 -1.88 -16.28 -6.40
C GLY A 123 -1.07 -15.66 -7.54
N LEU A 124 0.18 -15.25 -7.28
CA LEU A 124 1.13 -14.81 -8.28
C LEU A 124 1.97 -16.03 -8.72
N ASN A 125 1.73 -16.55 -9.92
CA ASN A 125 2.67 -17.49 -10.52
C ASN A 125 4.02 -16.78 -10.66
N LEU A 126 4.99 -17.14 -9.82
CA LEU A 126 6.38 -16.71 -9.91
C LEU A 126 7.19 -17.58 -10.90
N ASP A 127 6.52 -18.48 -11.62
CA ASP A 127 7.10 -19.29 -12.67
C ASP A 127 7.18 -18.48 -13.98
N ASP A 128 8.10 -17.51 -14.02
CA ASP A 128 8.66 -17.00 -15.26
C ASP A 128 10.17 -17.26 -15.22
N GLU A 129 10.59 -18.42 -15.78
CA GLU A 129 11.96 -18.67 -16.27
C GLU A 129 12.23 -17.88 -17.57
#